data_AF-A0A3E1Y8R3-F1
#
_entry.id   AF-A0A3E1Y8R3-F1
#
_cell.length_a   1.000
_cell.length_b   1.000
_cell.length_c   1.000
_cell.angle_alpha   90.00
_cell.angle_beta   90.00
_cell.angle_gamma   90.00
#
_symmetry.space_group_name_H-M   'P 1'
#
loop_
_entity.id
_entity.type
_entity.pdbx_description
1 polymer ?
#
loop_
_entity_poly.entity_id
_entity_poly.type
_entity_poly.pdbx_seq_one_letter_code
_entity_poly.pdbx_strand_id
1 'polypeptide(L)'
;MNASISIIRQSRTQLIGMIDRNSTATLNKIPEGFKNNIIWNIGHVLVSMEAICYKRAGMPMCVDPILVSRYANGTTPLGDADEKEIAEIKALLVASVDQIEKDYTADAFVHYTPWTTGTGIPINSIDDALAFAAYHDGMHMGCILGLRKFL
;
A
#
# COMPACT_ATOMS: atom_id res chain seq x y z
N MET A 1 9.25 -16.85 -10.35
CA MET A 1 8.15 -16.09 -9.71
C MET A 1 8.56 -15.81 -8.28
N ASN A 2 8.66 -14.54 -7.90
CA ASN A 2 9.09 -14.13 -6.55
C ASN A 2 7.93 -14.29 -5.56
N ALA A 3 8.15 -15.00 -4.45
CA ALA A 3 7.09 -15.32 -3.49
C ALA A 3 6.48 -14.07 -2.83
N SER A 4 7.29 -13.05 -2.53
CA SER A 4 6.82 -11.79 -1.95
C SER A 4 5.84 -11.08 -2.89
N ILE A 5 6.17 -11.00 -4.18
CA ILE A 5 5.28 -10.40 -5.20
C ILE A 5 3.94 -11.16 -5.26
N SER A 6 3.97 -12.50 -5.22
CA SER A 6 2.74 -13.30 -5.21
C SER A 6 1.89 -13.06 -3.94
N ILE A 7 2.52 -12.94 -2.77
CA ILE A 7 1.83 -12.62 -1.51
C ILE A 7 1.19 -11.24 -1.58
N ILE A 8 1.93 -10.24 -2.06
CA ILE A 8 1.44 -8.88 -2.24
C ILE A 8 0.23 -8.89 -3.19
N ARG A 9 0.35 -9.51 -4.37
CA ARG A 9 -0.75 -9.62 -5.33
C ARG A 9 -2.02 -10.21 -4.71
N GLN A 10 -1.87 -11.27 -3.92
CA GLN A 10 -3.00 -11.89 -3.22
C GLN A 10 -3.60 -10.96 -2.16
N SER A 11 -2.78 -10.24 -1.39
CA SER A 11 -3.21 -9.20 -0.44
C SER A 11 -4.01 -8.10 -1.16
N ARG A 12 -3.47 -7.55 -2.26
CA ARG A 12 -4.14 -6.50 -3.06
C ARG A 12 -5.48 -6.95 -3.62
N THR A 13 -5.59 -8.20 -4.06
CA THR A 13 -6.86 -8.80 -4.49
C THR A 13 -7.90 -8.83 -3.37
N GLN A 14 -7.47 -9.15 -2.13
CA GLN A 14 -8.37 -9.13 -0.98
C GLN A 14 -8.79 -7.70 -0.59
N LEU A 15 -7.88 -6.73 -0.67
CA LEU A 15 -8.19 -5.31 -0.44
C LEU A 15 -9.19 -4.78 -1.48
N ILE A 16 -9.05 -5.14 -2.75
CA ILE A 16 -10.03 -4.83 -3.80
C ILE A 16 -11.40 -5.42 -3.46
N GLY A 17 -11.46 -6.68 -3.06
CA GLY A 17 -12.70 -7.28 -2.58
C GLY A 17 -13.27 -6.59 -1.34
N MET A 18 -12.44 -5.90 -0.54
CA MET A 18 -12.92 -5.07 0.56
C MET A 18 -13.59 -3.79 0.05
N ILE A 19 -13.00 -3.12 -0.93
CA ILE A 19 -13.60 -1.96 -1.58
C ILE A 19 -14.98 -2.35 -2.15
N ASP A 20 -15.04 -3.44 -2.90
CA ASP A 20 -16.25 -3.84 -3.65
C ASP A 20 -17.44 -4.25 -2.77
N ARG A 21 -17.19 -4.62 -1.52
CA ARG A 21 -18.24 -5.06 -0.58
C ARG A 21 -18.71 -3.96 0.38
N ASN A 22 -18.14 -2.76 0.29
CA ASN A 22 -18.45 -1.68 1.22
C ASN A 22 -18.87 -0.42 0.46
N SER A 23 -19.78 0.35 1.05
CA SER A 23 -20.15 1.66 0.52
C SER A 23 -19.00 2.67 0.72
N THR A 24 -18.99 3.74 -0.06
CA THR A 24 -18.11 4.91 0.14
C THR A 24 -18.18 5.44 1.57
N ALA A 25 -19.38 5.51 2.16
CA ALA A 25 -19.56 5.93 3.55
C ALA A 25 -18.89 4.96 4.54
N THR A 26 -19.03 3.65 4.34
CA THR A 26 -18.39 2.63 5.18
C THR A 26 -16.87 2.68 5.06
N LEU A 27 -16.34 2.89 3.85
CA LEU A 27 -14.90 2.96 3.61
C LEU A 27 -14.25 4.17 4.30
N ASN A 28 -14.97 5.30 4.36
CA ASN A 28 -14.53 6.54 4.98
C ASN A 28 -14.79 6.62 6.50
N LYS A 29 -15.73 5.83 7.04
CA LYS A 29 -16.08 5.86 8.45
C LYS A 29 -14.87 5.52 9.34
N ILE A 30 -14.55 6.44 10.25
CA ILE A 30 -13.58 6.24 11.34
C ILE A 30 -14.37 5.77 12.57
N PRO A 31 -14.20 4.52 13.05
CA PRO A 31 -14.89 4.06 14.25
C PRO A 31 -14.43 4.81 15.50
N GLU A 32 -15.27 4.87 16.53
CA GLU A 32 -14.95 5.52 17.80
C GLU A 32 -13.69 4.91 18.44
N GLY A 33 -12.77 5.78 18.89
CA GLY A 33 -11.49 5.37 19.47
C GLY A 33 -10.37 5.11 18.45
N PHE A 34 -10.66 5.18 17.14
CA PHE A 34 -9.67 5.03 16.08
C PHE A 34 -9.31 6.38 15.43
N LYS A 35 -8.18 6.41 14.71
CA LYS A 35 -7.66 7.61 14.03
C LYS A 35 -7.57 7.47 12.50
N ASN A 36 -7.97 6.32 11.97
CA ASN A 36 -7.99 6.04 10.53
C ASN A 36 -9.19 5.15 10.17
N ASN A 37 -9.42 4.99 8.86
CA ASN A 37 -10.53 4.24 8.28
C ASN A 37 -10.02 3.18 7.28
N ILE A 38 -10.93 2.45 6.64
CA ILE A 38 -10.56 1.39 5.70
C ILE A 38 -9.82 1.99 4.49
N ILE A 39 -10.37 3.02 3.86
CA ILE A 39 -9.78 3.55 2.62
C ILE A 39 -8.39 4.13 2.85
N TRP A 40 -8.14 4.77 3.99
CA TRP A 40 -6.81 5.27 4.34
C TRP A 40 -5.81 4.13 4.50
N ASN A 41 -6.18 3.05 5.17
CA ASN A 41 -5.28 1.90 5.28
C ASN A 41 -4.96 1.33 3.89
N ILE A 42 -5.96 1.18 3.00
CA ILE A 42 -5.76 0.68 1.63
C ILE A 42 -4.85 1.60 0.81
N GLY A 43 -5.14 2.91 0.79
CA GLY A 43 -4.31 3.90 0.12
C GLY A 43 -2.89 3.95 0.69
N HIS A 44 -2.74 3.79 2.01
CA HIS A 44 -1.45 3.75 2.67
C HIS A 44 -0.58 2.59 2.21
N VAL A 45 -1.16 1.39 2.06
CA VAL A 45 -0.39 0.24 1.54
C VAL A 45 0.07 0.48 0.10
N LEU A 46 -0.76 1.13 -0.73
CA LEU A 46 -0.39 1.48 -2.11
C LEU A 46 0.80 2.44 -2.14
N VAL A 47 0.70 3.60 -1.48
CA VAL A 47 1.77 4.62 -1.54
C VAL A 47 3.04 4.20 -0.81
N SER A 48 2.93 3.38 0.23
CA SER A 48 4.09 2.86 0.96
C SER A 48 4.92 1.93 0.09
N MET A 49 4.27 1.08 -0.72
CA MET A 49 4.99 0.18 -1.62
C MET A 49 5.79 0.95 -2.68
N GLU A 50 5.21 2.01 -3.25
CA GLU A 50 5.90 2.91 -4.18
C GLU A 50 7.14 3.56 -3.55
N ALA A 51 7.01 4.01 -2.30
CA ALA A 51 8.13 4.59 -1.57
C ALA A 51 9.21 3.56 -1.21
N ILE A 52 8.80 2.33 -0.86
CA ILE A 52 9.72 1.24 -0.49
C ILE A 52 10.48 0.74 -1.72
N CYS A 53 9.80 0.47 -2.83
CA CYS A 53 10.40 -0.14 -4.02
C CYS A 53 11.04 0.89 -4.97
N TYR A 54 10.29 1.93 -5.36
CA TYR A 54 10.73 2.85 -6.43
C TYR A 54 11.57 4.01 -5.90
N LYS A 55 11.07 4.73 -4.89
CA LYS A 55 11.79 5.92 -4.37
C LYS A 55 13.18 5.57 -3.84
N ARG A 56 13.33 4.43 -3.16
CA ARG A 56 14.64 3.93 -2.67
C ARG A 56 15.55 3.46 -3.79
N ALA A 57 14.99 3.02 -4.90
CA ALA A 57 15.72 2.66 -6.11
C ALA A 57 16.11 3.86 -7.00
N GLY A 58 15.79 5.10 -6.58
CA GLY A 58 15.99 6.29 -7.39
C GLY A 58 15.07 6.36 -8.62
N MET A 59 14.02 5.56 -8.65
CA MET A 59 13.05 5.50 -9.74
C MET A 59 11.83 6.38 -9.44
N PRO A 60 11.15 6.92 -10.47
CA PRO A 60 9.91 7.64 -10.27
C PRO A 60 8.83 6.71 -9.73
N MET A 61 8.05 7.20 -8.77
CA MET A 61 6.84 6.49 -8.31
C MET A 61 5.74 6.61 -9.36
N CYS A 62 4.93 5.58 -9.51
CA CYS A 62 3.85 5.49 -10.48
C CYS A 62 2.49 5.92 -9.92
N VAL A 63 2.49 6.74 -8.86
CA VAL A 63 1.29 7.26 -8.19
C VAL A 63 1.32 8.78 -8.13
N ASP A 64 0.14 9.40 -8.19
CA ASP A 64 0.00 10.85 -8.12
C ASP A 64 0.55 11.39 -6.78
N PRO A 65 1.35 12.47 -6.77
CA PRO A 65 1.82 13.11 -5.55
C PRO A 65 0.72 13.49 -4.54
N ILE A 66 -0.49 13.76 -5.01
CA ILE A 66 -1.67 14.03 -4.17
C ILE A 66 -2.00 12.78 -3.34
N LEU A 67 -2.04 11.59 -3.95
CA LEU A 67 -2.27 10.34 -3.21
C LEU A 67 -1.16 10.10 -2.18
N VAL A 68 0.11 10.36 -2.55
CA VAL A 68 1.24 10.26 -1.61
C VAL A 68 1.03 11.18 -0.42
N SER A 69 0.62 12.43 -0.64
CA SER A 69 0.40 13.40 0.44
C SER A 69 -0.74 13.01 1.39
N ARG A 70 -1.78 12.33 0.89
CA ARG A 70 -2.96 11.92 1.66
C ARG A 70 -2.77 10.64 2.46
N TYR A 71 -1.92 9.73 1.97
CA TYR A 71 -1.82 8.37 2.49
C TYR A 71 -0.42 7.98 3.00
N ALA A 72 0.57 8.88 2.94
CA ALA A 72 1.92 8.59 3.45
C ALA A 72 1.94 8.27 4.96
N ASN A 73 2.99 7.58 5.39
CA ASN A 73 3.22 7.32 6.81
C ASN A 73 3.18 8.61 7.64
N GLY A 74 2.54 8.55 8.80
CA GLY A 74 2.37 9.71 9.70
C GLY A 74 1.18 10.62 9.38
N THR A 75 0.48 10.39 8.27
CA THR A 75 -0.79 11.09 7.96
C THR A 75 -1.97 10.41 8.65
N THR A 76 -3.10 11.10 8.69
CA THR A 76 -4.43 10.58 9.04
C THR A 76 -5.40 10.98 7.92
N PRO A 77 -6.61 10.40 7.82
CA PRO A 77 -7.60 10.84 6.84
C PRO A 77 -7.78 12.36 6.89
N LEU A 78 -7.48 13.04 5.78
CA LEU A 78 -7.58 14.51 5.63
C LEU A 78 -8.96 14.97 5.16
N GLY A 79 -9.94 14.06 5.21
CA GLY A 79 -11.27 14.20 4.62
C GLY A 79 -11.68 12.88 3.98
N ASP A 80 -12.93 12.82 3.54
CA ASP A 80 -13.45 11.63 2.86
C ASP A 80 -12.83 11.50 1.47
N ALA A 81 -12.54 10.26 1.07
CA ALA A 81 -12.25 9.89 -0.31
C ALA A 81 -13.57 9.74 -1.06
N ASP A 82 -13.70 10.42 -2.19
CA ASP A 82 -14.85 10.28 -3.07
C ASP A 82 -14.78 8.99 -3.92
N GLU A 83 -15.83 8.71 -4.67
CA GLU A 83 -15.91 7.52 -5.52
C GLU A 83 -14.80 7.47 -6.59
N LYS A 84 -14.35 8.64 -7.07
CA LYS A 84 -13.30 8.74 -8.08
C LYS A 84 -11.95 8.37 -7.48
N GLU A 85 -11.62 8.92 -6.31
CA GLU A 85 -10.39 8.60 -5.57
C GLU A 85 -10.37 7.12 -5.17
N ILE A 86 -11.49 6.56 -4.71
CA ILE A 86 -11.60 5.13 -4.39
C ILE A 86 -11.39 4.25 -5.63
N ALA A 87 -11.99 4.62 -6.77
CA ALA A 87 -11.83 3.89 -8.02
C ALA A 87 -10.38 3.95 -8.54
N GLU A 88 -9.72 5.11 -8.41
CA GLU A 88 -8.31 5.30 -8.74
C GLU A 88 -7.41 4.42 -7.87
N ILE A 89 -7.58 4.44 -6.55
CA ILE A 89 -6.84 3.58 -5.62
C ILE A 89 -7.04 2.11 -6.01
N LYS A 90 -8.28 1.69 -6.26
CA LYS A 90 -8.60 0.31 -6.65
C LYS A 90 -7.85 -0.12 -7.90
N ALA A 91 -7.82 0.71 -8.95
CA ALA A 91 -7.10 0.41 -10.18
C ALA A 91 -5.59 0.31 -9.95
N LEU A 92 -5.04 1.23 -9.16
CA LEU A 92 -3.61 1.28 -8.85
C LEU A 92 -3.14 0.09 -7.99
N LEU A 93 -3.99 -0.49 -7.14
CA LEU A 93 -3.63 -1.67 -6.33
C LEU A 93 -3.18 -2.88 -7.17
N VAL A 94 -3.72 -3.05 -8.38
CA VAL A 94 -3.28 -4.12 -9.29
C VAL A 94 -2.13 -3.64 -10.16
N ALA A 95 -2.31 -2.46 -10.76
CA ALA A 95 -1.35 -1.92 -11.73
C ALA A 95 0.06 -1.73 -11.13
N SER A 96 0.16 -1.31 -9.87
CA SER A 96 1.46 -1.16 -9.20
C SER A 96 2.19 -2.50 -9.04
N VAL A 97 1.47 -3.59 -8.70
CA VAL A 97 2.08 -4.91 -8.56
C VAL A 97 2.52 -5.47 -9.91
N ASP A 98 1.74 -5.24 -10.96
CA ASP A 98 2.10 -5.62 -12.34
C ASP A 98 3.37 -4.89 -12.80
N GLN A 99 3.46 -3.59 -12.50
CA GLN A 99 4.62 -2.77 -12.84
C GLN A 99 5.87 -3.23 -12.06
N ILE A 100 5.72 -3.53 -10.77
CA ILE A 100 6.81 -4.06 -9.93
C ILE A 100 7.30 -5.42 -10.44
N GLU A 101 6.39 -6.33 -10.79
CA GLU A 101 6.75 -7.64 -11.32
C GLU A 101 7.51 -7.52 -12.65
N LYS A 102 7.05 -6.62 -13.52
CA LYS A 102 7.72 -6.32 -14.79
C LYS A 102 9.13 -5.77 -14.58
N ASP A 103 9.27 -4.74 -13.74
CA ASP A 103 10.55 -4.08 -13.49
C ASP A 103 11.53 -4.99 -12.74
N TYR A 104 11.02 -5.80 -11.82
CA TYR A 104 11.81 -6.81 -11.12
C TYR A 104 12.33 -7.87 -12.09
N THR A 105 11.48 -8.37 -12.99
CA THR A 105 11.89 -9.38 -14.01
C THR A 105 12.87 -8.81 -15.03
N ALA A 106 12.86 -7.50 -15.24
CA ALA A 106 13.78 -6.80 -16.12
C ALA A 106 15.08 -6.35 -15.44
N ASP A 107 15.33 -6.76 -14.18
CA ASP A 107 16.48 -6.33 -13.37
C ASP A 107 16.61 -4.80 -13.28
N ALA A 108 15.49 -4.07 -13.28
CA ALA A 108 15.50 -2.59 -13.34
C ALA A 108 15.96 -1.91 -12.04
N PHE A 109 15.87 -2.60 -10.90
CA PHE A 109 16.23 -2.07 -9.57
C PHE A 109 17.74 -2.14 -9.29
N VAL A 110 18.57 -1.67 -10.24
CA VAL A 110 20.04 -1.78 -10.20
C VAL A 110 20.67 -1.03 -9.02
N HIS A 111 20.07 0.07 -8.60
CA HIS A 111 20.58 0.94 -7.54
C HIS A 111 19.57 1.12 -6.42
N TYR A 112 19.58 0.25 -5.42
CA TYR A 112 18.71 0.37 -4.26
C TYR A 112 19.45 0.98 -3.06
N THR A 113 18.96 2.10 -2.55
CA THR A 113 19.56 2.80 -1.39
C THR A 113 19.15 2.09 -0.09
N PRO A 114 20.10 1.52 0.68
CA PRO A 114 19.78 0.85 1.93
C PRO A 114 19.16 1.78 2.97
N TRP A 115 18.29 1.23 3.82
CA TRP A 115 17.66 1.95 4.92
C TRP A 115 17.27 0.99 6.05
N THR A 116 16.88 1.54 7.20
CA THR A 116 16.42 0.75 8.35
C THR A 116 14.98 1.10 8.66
N THR A 117 14.14 0.08 8.86
CA THR A 117 12.74 0.26 9.25
C THR A 117 12.64 0.96 10.61
N GLY A 118 11.47 1.51 10.93
CA GLY A 118 11.22 2.06 12.27
C GLY A 118 11.35 1.04 13.41
N THR A 119 11.33 -0.26 13.08
CA THR A 119 11.53 -1.38 14.02
C THR A 119 12.98 -1.87 14.07
N GLY A 120 13.92 -1.22 13.36
CA GLY A 120 15.35 -1.56 13.42
C GLY A 120 15.80 -2.63 12.42
N ILE A 121 14.96 -3.02 11.45
CA ILE A 121 15.31 -4.05 10.46
C ILE A 121 16.03 -3.39 9.27
N PRO A 122 17.24 -3.81 8.90
CA PRO A 122 17.93 -3.29 7.71
C PRO A 122 17.29 -3.84 6.43
N ILE A 123 17.10 -2.96 5.45
CA ILE A 123 16.60 -3.26 4.09
C ILE A 123 17.70 -2.84 3.12
N ASN A 124 18.37 -3.81 2.50
CA ASN A 124 19.58 -3.55 1.72
C ASN A 124 19.38 -3.73 0.20
N SER A 125 18.31 -4.41 -0.20
CA SER A 125 18.04 -4.76 -1.60
C SER A 125 16.55 -4.63 -1.93
N ILE A 126 16.22 -4.75 -3.22
CA ILE A 126 14.84 -4.85 -3.67
C ILE A 126 14.16 -6.13 -3.13
N ASP A 127 14.89 -7.23 -2.96
CA ASP A 127 14.31 -8.46 -2.38
C ASP A 127 13.93 -8.28 -0.91
N ASP A 128 14.79 -7.62 -0.12
CA ASP A 128 14.48 -7.24 1.26
C ASP A 128 13.27 -6.31 1.30
N ALA A 129 13.22 -5.35 0.37
CA ALA A 129 12.14 -4.38 0.25
C ALA A 129 10.79 -5.04 -0.05
N LEU A 130 10.77 -5.99 -0.99
CA LEU A 130 9.57 -6.75 -1.36
C LEU A 130 9.10 -7.66 -0.21
N ALA A 131 10.02 -8.31 0.51
CA ALA A 131 9.68 -9.08 1.70
C ALA A 131 9.06 -8.19 2.78
N PHE A 132 9.65 -7.01 3.02
CA PHE A 132 9.10 -6.03 3.97
C PHE A 132 7.75 -5.48 3.53
N ALA A 133 7.57 -5.17 2.24
CA ALA A 133 6.30 -4.71 1.69
C ALA A 133 5.19 -5.77 1.87
N ALA A 134 5.50 -7.05 1.64
CA ALA A 134 4.54 -8.14 1.89
C ALA A 134 4.13 -8.23 3.37
N TYR A 135 5.07 -8.04 4.30
CA TYR A 135 4.77 -7.94 5.73
C TYR A 135 3.91 -6.71 6.07
N HIS A 136 4.23 -5.54 5.51
CA HIS A 136 3.48 -4.30 5.69
C HIS A 136 2.03 -4.41 5.19
N ASP A 137 1.82 -5.02 4.02
CA ASP A 137 0.52 -5.40 3.49
C ASP A 137 -0.29 -6.22 4.49
N GLY A 138 0.32 -7.28 5.04
CA GLY A 138 -0.32 -8.14 6.03
C GLY A 138 -0.71 -7.40 7.31
N MET A 139 0.14 -6.48 7.78
CA MET A 139 -0.18 -5.64 8.95
C MET A 139 -1.41 -4.77 8.71
N HIS A 140 -1.46 -4.05 7.58
CA HIS A 140 -2.58 -3.16 7.27
C HIS A 140 -3.86 -3.92 6.93
N MET A 141 -3.77 -5.12 6.34
CA MET A 141 -4.90 -6.04 6.26
C MET A 141 -5.44 -6.37 7.67
N GLY A 142 -4.57 -6.67 8.63
CA GLY A 142 -4.94 -6.88 10.03
C GLY A 142 -5.66 -5.67 10.64
N CYS A 143 -5.15 -4.45 10.41
CA CYS A 143 -5.80 -3.21 10.84
C CYS A 143 -7.21 -3.06 10.25
N ILE A 144 -7.37 -3.28 8.95
CA ILE A 144 -8.66 -3.22 8.26
C ILE A 144 -9.64 -4.23 8.84
N LEU A 145 -9.22 -5.49 9.04
CA LEU A 145 -10.05 -6.52 9.65
C LEU A 145 -10.45 -6.17 11.10
N GLY A 146 -9.58 -5.48 11.84
CA GLY A 146 -9.87 -4.93 13.15
C GLY A 146 -10.96 -3.84 13.10
N LEU A 147 -10.79 -2.84 12.23
CA LEU A 147 -11.74 -1.75 12.04
C LEU A 147 -13.14 -2.25 11.69
N ARG A 148 -13.24 -3.26 10.82
CA ARG A 148 -14.50 -3.87 10.40
C ARG A 148 -15.37 -4.40 11.53
N LYS A 149 -14.81 -4.75 12.68
CA LYS A 149 -15.59 -5.21 13.83
C LYS A 149 -16.41 -4.09 14.48
N PHE A 150 -16.14 -2.84 14.12
CA PHE A 150 -16.75 -1.64 14.70
C PHE A 150 -17.53 -0.81 13.66
N LEU A 151 -17.69 -1.32 12.43
CA LEU A 151 -18.30 -0.60 11.31
C LEU A 151 -19.76 -0.98 11.07
#